data_AF-A0A679GG50-F1
#
_entry.id   AF-A0A679GG50-F1
#
_cell.length_a   1.000
_cell.length_b   1.000
_cell.length_c   1.000
_cell.angle_alpha   90.00
_cell.angle_beta   90.00
_cell.angle_gamma   90.00
#
_symmetry.space_group_name_H-M   'P 1'
#
loop_
_entity.id
_entity.type
_entity.pdbx_description
1 polymer ?
#
loop_
_entity_poly.entity_id
_entity_poly.type
_entity_poly.pdbx_seq_one_letter_code
_entity_poly.pdbx_strand_id
1 'polypeptide(L)'
;MPLEITFNDSGAEVHIGKFGRFDVPGLTEYEYKETETGRILSQSLNTFDVQAETISYVRNNKSLSSYGIEEQSAPIIENMVNHLAIHAGQLEQKAQAFNALEADLYRVPQLEQTHTAMAIEDREIRDWWRAMSAAQRTKHMQRAQEDPGSESTQRLCIALLRSPAPLALMDLETDHFRNIWQSHRRAVEPDKAADIDIGRSVLEKANRGMAHLIGIHGRVTGWTADKVLATILKCPDPSAQSGLVAFQFSPRDIAEMRKRIQQGRA
;
A
#
# COMPACT_ATOMS: atom_id res chain seq x y z
N MET A 1 -1.73 7.85 -30.93
CA MET A 1 -2.25 6.48 -30.79
C MET A 1 -2.88 6.47 -29.42
N PRO A 2 -4.14 6.04 -29.30
CA PRO A 2 -4.79 5.96 -28.00
C PRO A 2 -4.06 4.97 -27.09
N LEU A 3 -4.33 5.04 -25.79
CA LEU A 3 -3.92 4.04 -24.81
C LEU A 3 -4.20 2.62 -25.32
N GLU A 4 -3.15 1.80 -25.36
CA GLU A 4 -3.23 0.38 -25.71
C GLU A 4 -2.66 -0.44 -24.54
N ILE A 5 -3.39 -1.48 -24.15
CA ILE A 5 -2.98 -2.41 -23.10
C ILE A 5 -3.09 -3.82 -23.66
N THR A 6 -1.95 -4.51 -23.73
CA THR A 6 -1.87 -5.89 -24.20
C THR A 6 -1.58 -6.79 -23.01
N PHE A 7 -2.39 -7.84 -22.81
CA PHE A 7 -2.15 -8.84 -21.79
C PHE A 7 -1.49 -10.07 -22.40
N ASN A 8 -0.45 -10.58 -21.74
CA ASN A 8 0.28 -11.77 -22.12
C ASN A 8 0.66 -12.60 -20.89
N ASP A 9 1.35 -13.72 -21.10
CA ASP A 9 1.72 -14.66 -20.02
C ASP A 9 2.65 -14.03 -18.95
N SER A 10 3.33 -12.92 -19.28
CA SER A 10 4.24 -12.22 -18.37
C SER A 10 3.57 -11.05 -17.62
N GLY A 11 2.35 -10.65 -18.00
CA GLY A 11 1.61 -9.56 -17.38
C GLY A 11 0.96 -8.63 -18.40
N ALA A 12 0.87 -7.33 -18.06
CA ALA A 12 0.31 -6.31 -18.91
C ALA A 12 1.41 -5.43 -19.52
N GLU A 13 1.34 -5.19 -20.82
CA GLU A 13 2.16 -4.22 -21.54
C GLU A 13 1.31 -2.99 -21.83
N VAL A 14 1.75 -1.82 -21.35
CA VAL A 14 0.99 -0.56 -21.42
C VAL A 14 1.68 0.41 -22.36
N HIS A 15 0.95 0.89 -23.37
CA HIS A 15 1.40 1.87 -24.35
C HIS A 15 0.55 3.13 -24.23
N ILE A 16 1.18 4.24 -23.85
CA ILE A 16 0.51 5.54 -23.74
C ILE A 16 0.91 6.38 -24.95
N GLY A 17 0.24 6.15 -26.08
CA GLY A 17 0.47 6.83 -27.34
C GLY A 17 1.95 7.04 -27.67
N LYS A 18 2.38 8.30 -27.74
CA LYS A 18 3.78 8.67 -28.02
C LYS A 18 4.62 8.97 -26.76
N PHE A 19 4.04 8.85 -25.57
CA PHE A 19 4.61 9.33 -24.32
C PHE A 19 5.45 8.26 -23.61
N GLY A 20 5.11 6.99 -23.80
CA GLY A 20 5.92 5.90 -23.27
C GLY A 20 5.25 4.54 -23.36
N ARG A 21 6.08 3.53 -23.10
CA ARG A 21 5.69 2.14 -22.91
C ARG A 21 6.30 1.65 -21.60
N PHE A 22 5.57 0.82 -20.87
CA PHE A 22 6.08 0.10 -19.72
C PHE A 22 5.31 -1.20 -19.49
N ASP A 23 5.90 -2.10 -18.72
CA ASP A 23 5.30 -3.39 -18.38
C ASP A 23 4.83 -3.35 -16.92
N VAL A 24 3.73 -4.05 -16.64
CA VAL A 24 3.24 -4.35 -15.29
C VAL A 24 3.25 -5.87 -15.12
N PRO A 25 4.39 -6.45 -14.67
CA PRO A 25 4.56 -7.90 -14.61
C PRO A 25 3.50 -8.57 -13.73
N GLY A 26 2.96 -9.68 -14.20
CA GLY A 26 1.97 -10.50 -13.51
C GLY A 26 0.58 -9.89 -13.37
N LEU A 27 0.32 -8.69 -13.89
CA LEU A 27 -1.04 -8.12 -13.93
C LEU A 27 -1.87 -8.81 -15.00
N THR A 28 -2.94 -9.47 -14.59
CA THR A 28 -3.87 -10.14 -15.49
C THR A 28 -5.00 -9.20 -15.93
N GLU A 29 -5.65 -9.54 -17.04
CA GLU A 29 -6.82 -8.78 -17.54
C GLU A 29 -7.96 -8.77 -16.52
N TYR A 30 -8.21 -9.91 -15.86
CA TYR A 30 -9.22 -10.02 -14.82
C TYR A 30 -8.90 -9.08 -13.64
N GLU A 31 -7.67 -9.12 -13.11
CA GLU A 31 -7.26 -8.23 -12.02
C GLU A 31 -7.42 -6.76 -12.41
N TYR A 32 -7.05 -6.41 -13.64
CA TYR A 32 -7.16 -5.05 -14.16
C TYR A 32 -8.61 -4.55 -14.30
N LYS A 33 -9.54 -5.39 -14.77
CA LYS A 33 -10.93 -4.99 -15.05
C LYS A 33 -11.88 -5.16 -13.87
N GLU A 34 -11.74 -6.25 -13.14
CA GLU A 34 -12.75 -6.70 -12.19
C GLU A 34 -12.46 -6.28 -10.76
N THR A 35 -11.20 -6.07 -10.39
CA THR A 35 -10.85 -5.61 -9.04
C THR A 35 -10.95 -4.10 -8.92
N GLU A 36 -11.32 -3.61 -7.74
CA GLU A 36 -11.37 -2.17 -7.46
C GLU A 36 -10.00 -1.50 -7.64
N THR A 37 -8.94 -2.15 -7.18
CA THR A 37 -7.54 -1.71 -7.33
C THR A 37 -7.13 -1.61 -8.81
N GLY A 38 -7.51 -2.60 -9.63
CA GLY A 38 -7.29 -2.57 -11.07
C GLY A 38 -8.05 -1.43 -11.75
N ARG A 39 -9.29 -1.15 -11.33
CA ARG A 39 -10.08 -0.02 -11.82
C ARG A 39 -9.45 1.33 -11.49
N ILE A 40 -8.85 1.50 -10.31
CA ILE A 40 -8.11 2.73 -9.95
C ILE A 40 -6.93 2.95 -10.92
N LEU A 41 -6.14 1.91 -11.21
CA LEU A 41 -5.07 1.99 -12.20
C LEU A 41 -5.63 2.32 -13.59
N SER A 42 -6.69 1.64 -14.01
CA SER A 42 -7.34 1.85 -15.30
C SER A 42 -7.83 3.28 -15.49
N GLN A 43 -8.49 3.85 -14.47
CA GLN A 43 -8.93 5.24 -14.47
C GLN A 43 -7.73 6.18 -14.57
N SER A 44 -6.65 5.91 -13.85
CA SER A 44 -5.41 6.68 -13.92
C SER A 44 -4.79 6.68 -15.31
N LEU A 45 -4.73 5.52 -15.96
CA LEU A 45 -4.20 5.36 -17.31
C LEU A 45 -5.03 6.14 -18.34
N ASN A 46 -6.35 5.98 -18.30
CA ASN A 46 -7.26 6.67 -19.21
C ASN A 46 -7.20 8.19 -19.03
N THR A 47 -7.25 8.67 -17.79
CA THR A 47 -7.15 10.11 -17.51
C THR A 47 -5.81 10.68 -17.96
N PHE A 48 -4.71 9.96 -17.70
CA PHE A 48 -3.37 10.35 -18.12
C PHE A 48 -3.26 10.45 -19.64
N ASP A 49 -3.71 9.44 -20.38
CA ASP A 49 -3.63 9.41 -21.85
C ASP A 49 -4.35 10.61 -22.49
N VAL A 50 -5.60 10.84 -22.08
CA VAL A 50 -6.42 11.96 -22.58
C VAL A 50 -5.75 13.31 -22.29
N GLN A 51 -5.26 13.52 -21.07
CA GLN A 51 -4.63 14.78 -20.69
C GLN A 51 -3.27 14.96 -21.37
N ALA A 52 -2.46 13.91 -21.49
CA ALA A 52 -1.18 13.95 -22.18
C ALA A 52 -1.35 14.28 -23.68
N GLU A 53 -2.34 13.66 -24.35
CA GLU A 53 -2.69 14.00 -25.73
C GLU A 53 -3.13 15.46 -25.87
N THR A 54 -3.97 15.95 -24.93
CA THR A 54 -4.44 17.35 -24.92
C THR A 54 -3.27 18.33 -24.73
N ILE A 55 -2.37 18.07 -23.78
CA ILE A 55 -1.16 18.88 -23.57
C ILE A 55 -0.30 18.89 -24.83
N SER A 56 -0.12 17.73 -25.46
CA SER A 56 0.61 17.62 -26.72
C SER A 56 -0.06 18.44 -27.83
N TYR A 57 -1.39 18.40 -27.95
CA TYR A 57 -2.12 19.20 -28.93
C TYR A 57 -1.89 20.70 -28.72
N VAL A 58 -2.04 21.19 -27.48
CA VAL A 58 -1.78 22.61 -27.13
C VAL A 58 -0.35 23.01 -27.47
N ARG A 59 0.64 22.19 -27.11
CA ARG A 59 2.07 22.48 -27.37
C ARG A 59 2.44 22.51 -28.85
N ASN A 60 1.73 21.75 -29.68
CA ASN A 60 1.98 21.70 -31.13
C ASN A 60 1.11 22.70 -31.91
N ASN A 61 0.27 23.48 -31.23
CA ASN A 61 -0.56 24.49 -31.86
C ASN A 61 0.30 25.70 -32.27
N LYS A 62 0.59 25.81 -33.57
CA LYS A 62 1.40 26.89 -34.16
C LYS A 62 0.79 28.28 -34.04
N SER A 63 -0.49 28.40 -33.67
CA SER A 63 -1.16 29.69 -33.46
C SER A 63 -0.93 30.28 -32.07
N LEU A 64 -0.40 29.49 -31.12
CA LEU A 64 -0.16 29.94 -29.75
C LEU A 64 1.27 30.46 -29.59
N SER A 65 1.41 31.54 -28.84
CA SER A 65 2.72 31.97 -28.32
C SER A 65 3.18 31.04 -27.19
N SER A 66 4.46 31.12 -26.79
CA SER A 66 4.96 30.37 -25.64
C SER A 66 4.14 30.65 -24.37
N TYR A 67 3.74 31.89 -24.16
CA TYR A 67 2.84 32.28 -23.07
C TYR A 67 1.46 31.62 -23.21
N GLY A 68 0.84 31.66 -24.40
CA GLY A 68 -0.46 31.04 -24.63
C GLY A 68 -0.44 29.51 -24.48
N ILE A 69 0.68 28.85 -24.83
CA ILE A 69 0.88 27.42 -24.58
C ILE A 69 0.90 27.15 -23.07
N GLU A 70 1.64 27.95 -22.30
CA GLU A 70 1.72 27.79 -20.85
C GLU A 70 0.35 28.03 -20.19
N GLU A 71 -0.32 29.13 -20.54
CA GLU A 71 -1.64 29.50 -20.02
C GLU A 71 -2.70 28.43 -20.30
N GLN A 72 -2.72 27.83 -21.50
CA GLN A 72 -3.68 26.79 -21.84
C GLN A 72 -3.31 25.41 -21.29
N SER A 73 -2.02 25.07 -21.21
CA SER A 73 -1.59 23.76 -20.73
C SER A 73 -1.56 23.65 -19.21
N ALA A 74 -1.34 24.76 -18.48
CA ALA A 74 -1.28 24.79 -17.02
C ALA A 74 -2.50 24.13 -16.34
N PRO A 75 -3.77 24.50 -16.62
CA PRO A 75 -4.91 23.88 -15.96
C PRO A 75 -5.07 22.39 -16.29
N ILE A 76 -4.66 21.96 -17.49
CA ILE A 76 -4.70 20.54 -17.88
C ILE A 76 -3.65 19.75 -17.09
N ILE A 77 -2.45 20.32 -16.94
CA ILE A 77 -1.37 19.72 -16.15
C ILE A 77 -1.76 19.66 -14.67
N GLU A 78 -2.33 20.72 -14.11
CA GLU A 78 -2.83 20.73 -12.73
C GLU A 78 -3.83 19.61 -12.50
N ASN A 79 -4.79 19.48 -13.41
CA ASN A 79 -5.79 18.43 -13.34
C ASN A 79 -5.14 17.04 -13.39
N MET A 80 -4.15 16.84 -14.25
CA MET A 80 -3.40 15.58 -14.34
C MET A 80 -2.64 15.24 -13.08
N VAL A 81 -1.90 16.20 -12.52
CA VAL A 81 -1.20 16.03 -11.24
C VAL A 81 -2.17 15.64 -10.13
N ASN A 82 -3.29 16.35 -10.02
CA ASN A 82 -4.29 16.11 -9.00
C ASN A 82 -4.92 14.72 -9.13
N HIS A 83 -5.30 14.30 -10.34
CA HIS A 83 -5.86 12.96 -10.57
C HIS A 83 -4.87 11.84 -10.24
N LEU A 84 -3.62 11.96 -10.67
CA LEU A 84 -2.59 10.98 -10.32
C LEU A 84 -2.40 10.89 -8.79
N ALA A 85 -2.38 12.03 -8.10
CA ALA A 85 -2.28 12.07 -6.65
C ALA A 85 -3.51 11.47 -5.95
N ILE A 86 -4.73 11.78 -6.41
CA ILE A 86 -5.96 11.23 -5.85
C ILE A 86 -5.98 9.71 -5.99
N HIS A 87 -5.71 9.18 -7.18
CA HIS A 87 -5.72 7.74 -7.43
C HIS A 87 -4.60 7.02 -6.69
N ALA A 88 -3.40 7.61 -6.62
CA ALA A 88 -2.32 7.08 -5.77
C ALA A 88 -2.74 7.04 -4.29
N GLY A 89 -3.45 8.06 -3.81
CA GLY A 89 -3.99 8.07 -2.45
C GLY A 89 -5.08 7.04 -2.20
N GLN A 90 -5.91 6.74 -3.21
CA GLN A 90 -6.89 5.66 -3.13
C GLN A 90 -6.20 4.29 -3.02
N LEU A 91 -5.10 4.07 -3.74
CA LEU A 91 -4.27 2.85 -3.58
C LEU A 91 -3.69 2.76 -2.17
N GLU A 92 -3.20 3.86 -1.59
CA GLU A 92 -2.72 3.90 -0.20
C GLU A 92 -3.83 3.59 0.80
N GLN A 93 -5.05 4.12 0.60
CA GLN A 93 -6.21 3.77 1.43
C GLN A 93 -6.55 2.28 1.33
N LYS A 94 -6.41 1.67 0.14
CA LYS A 94 -6.55 0.20 -0.01
C LYS A 94 -5.45 -0.57 0.70
N ALA A 95 -4.21 -0.09 0.67
CA ALA A 95 -3.11 -0.67 1.45
C ALA A 95 -3.46 -0.71 2.94
N GLN A 96 -3.98 0.39 3.47
CA GLN A 96 -4.40 0.50 4.86
C GLN A 96 -5.58 -0.43 5.18
N ALA A 97 -6.54 -0.57 4.27
CA ALA A 97 -7.65 -1.50 4.43
C ALA A 97 -7.16 -2.96 4.50
N PHE A 98 -6.24 -3.38 3.63
CA PHE A 98 -5.64 -4.72 3.71
C PHE A 98 -4.80 -4.92 4.97
N ASN A 99 -4.05 -3.90 5.42
CA ASN A 99 -3.34 -3.95 6.69
C ASN A 99 -4.31 -4.14 7.87
N ALA A 100 -5.47 -3.49 7.86
CA ALA A 100 -6.49 -3.64 8.90
C ALA A 100 -7.14 -5.04 8.87
N LEU A 101 -7.47 -5.55 7.68
CA LEU A 101 -8.01 -6.91 7.51
C LEU A 101 -7.03 -7.99 7.97
N GLU A 102 -5.75 -7.82 7.66
CA GLU A 102 -4.69 -8.72 8.10
C GLU A 102 -4.47 -8.64 9.62
N ALA A 103 -4.46 -7.43 10.18
CA ALA A 103 -4.39 -7.25 11.63
C ALA A 103 -5.58 -7.91 12.34
N ASP A 104 -6.77 -7.87 11.76
CA ASP A 104 -7.95 -8.56 12.28
C ASP A 104 -7.83 -10.10 12.16
N LEU A 105 -7.34 -10.62 11.02
CA LEU A 105 -7.08 -12.05 10.83
C LEU A 105 -6.09 -12.60 11.88
N TYR A 106 -5.04 -11.83 12.19
CA TYR A 106 -3.99 -12.23 13.13
C TYR A 106 -4.26 -11.77 14.56
N ARG A 107 -5.41 -11.14 14.83
CA ARG A 107 -5.72 -10.57 16.14
C ARG A 107 -5.67 -11.65 17.21
N VAL A 108 -4.81 -11.44 18.19
CA VAL A 108 -4.78 -12.26 19.41
C VAL A 108 -6.02 -11.88 20.24
N PRO A 109 -6.85 -12.84 20.67
CA PRO A 109 -8.06 -12.54 21.43
C PRO A 109 -7.70 -11.72 22.67
N GLN A 110 -8.49 -10.73 23.06
CA GLN A 110 -8.23 -9.94 24.27
C GLN A 110 -8.90 -10.57 25.49
N LEU A 111 -8.38 -10.27 26.69
CA LEU A 111 -9.06 -10.63 27.94
C LEU A 111 -10.04 -9.51 28.31
N GLU A 112 -11.29 -9.87 28.59
CA GLU A 112 -12.23 -8.94 29.20
C GLU A 112 -11.83 -8.67 30.65
N GLN A 113 -12.12 -7.47 31.16
CA GLN A 113 -11.72 -7.04 32.52
C GLN A 113 -12.28 -7.94 33.63
N THR A 114 -13.37 -8.64 33.37
CA THR A 114 -14.03 -9.58 34.28
C THR A 114 -13.41 -10.98 34.28
N HIS A 115 -12.58 -11.34 33.29
CA HIS A 115 -11.99 -12.67 33.13
C HIS A 115 -10.67 -12.83 33.91
N THR A 116 -10.72 -12.57 35.21
CA THR A 116 -9.57 -12.66 36.12
C THR A 116 -8.93 -14.06 36.16
N ALA A 117 -9.72 -15.13 36.06
CA ALA A 117 -9.23 -16.50 36.00
C ALA A 117 -8.31 -16.75 34.79
N MET A 118 -8.73 -16.33 33.60
CA MET A 118 -7.91 -16.47 32.39
C MET A 118 -6.62 -15.64 32.45
N ALA A 119 -6.65 -14.48 33.12
CA ALA A 119 -5.46 -13.66 33.33
C ALA A 119 -4.44 -14.36 34.25
N ILE A 120 -4.93 -15.09 35.27
CA ILE A 120 -4.10 -15.91 36.16
C ILE A 120 -3.48 -17.07 35.37
N GLU A 121 -4.27 -17.81 34.60
CA GLU A 121 -3.76 -18.89 33.75
C GLU A 121 -2.70 -18.40 32.75
N ASP A 122 -2.95 -17.27 32.07
CA ASP A 122 -1.99 -16.67 31.15
C ASP A 122 -0.66 -16.35 31.86
N ARG A 123 -0.72 -15.92 33.13
CA ARG A 123 0.46 -15.68 33.95
C ARG A 123 1.17 -16.98 34.32
N GLU A 124 0.44 -17.99 34.76
CA GLU A 124 1.01 -19.30 35.12
C GLU A 124 1.73 -19.95 33.93
N ILE A 125 1.14 -19.87 32.74
CA ILE A 125 1.76 -20.38 31.50
C ILE A 125 3.05 -19.62 31.18
N ARG A 126 3.07 -18.29 31.34
CA ARG A 126 4.28 -17.48 31.12
C ARG A 126 5.36 -17.78 32.15
N ASP A 127 5.00 -17.93 33.42
CA ASP A 127 5.97 -18.22 34.49
C ASP A 127 6.53 -19.65 34.33
N TRP A 128 5.69 -20.61 33.94
CA TRP A 128 6.12 -21.96 33.55
C TRP A 128 7.09 -21.94 32.36
N TRP A 129 6.78 -21.17 31.30
CA TRP A 129 7.63 -21.02 30.13
C TRP A 129 9.01 -20.44 30.48
N ARG A 130 9.05 -19.41 31.33
CA ARG A 130 10.28 -18.78 31.81
C ARG A 130 11.12 -19.70 32.69
N ALA A 131 10.48 -20.55 33.48
CA ALA A 131 11.17 -21.49 34.37
C ALA A 131 11.87 -22.64 33.60
N MET A 132 11.55 -22.83 32.31
CA MET A 132 12.19 -23.87 31.50
C MET A 132 13.65 -23.57 31.17
N SER A 133 14.42 -24.63 30.97
CA SER A 133 15.70 -24.54 30.26
C SER A 133 15.49 -24.24 28.77
N ALA A 134 16.52 -23.68 28.11
CA ALA A 134 16.47 -23.41 26.68
C ALA A 134 16.16 -24.67 25.85
N ALA A 135 16.77 -25.82 26.19
CA ALA A 135 16.52 -27.08 25.49
C ALA A 135 15.06 -27.54 25.59
N GLN A 136 14.41 -27.34 26.75
CA GLN A 136 12.99 -27.63 26.91
C GLN A 136 12.13 -26.68 26.07
N ARG A 137 12.41 -25.37 26.09
CA ARG A 137 11.70 -24.40 25.26
C ARG A 137 11.81 -24.72 23.78
N THR A 138 13.01 -25.04 23.28
CA THR A 138 13.21 -25.47 21.89
C THR A 138 12.36 -26.69 21.53
N LYS A 139 12.30 -27.70 22.40
CA LYS A 139 11.46 -28.89 22.18
C LYS A 139 9.97 -28.54 22.11
N HIS A 140 9.50 -27.63 22.95
CA HIS A 140 8.12 -27.16 22.91
C HIS A 140 7.82 -26.31 21.67
N MET A 141 8.76 -25.46 21.24
CA MET A 141 8.65 -24.68 20.00
C MET A 141 8.55 -25.59 18.76
N GLN A 142 9.33 -26.68 18.71
CA GLN A 142 9.26 -27.69 17.65
C GLN A 142 7.89 -28.38 17.63
N ARG A 143 7.41 -28.84 18.78
CA ARG A 143 6.07 -29.46 18.90
C ARG A 143 4.96 -28.50 18.49
N ALA A 144 5.04 -27.24 18.90
CA ALA A 144 4.07 -26.22 18.52
C ALA A 144 4.08 -25.93 17.01
N GLN A 145 5.22 -26.14 16.35
CA GLN A 145 5.33 -26.02 14.90
C GLN A 145 4.78 -27.25 14.17
N GLU A 146 4.96 -28.45 14.73
CA GLU A 146 4.41 -29.71 14.19
C GLU A 146 2.88 -29.77 14.31
N ASP A 147 2.34 -29.26 15.42
CA ASP A 147 0.90 -29.21 15.67
C ASP A 147 0.45 -27.80 16.12
N PRO A 148 0.34 -26.85 15.17
CA PRO A 148 -0.07 -25.48 15.45
C PRO A 148 -1.55 -25.37 15.84
N GLY A 149 -2.34 -26.39 15.51
CA GLY A 149 -3.78 -26.42 15.75
C GLY A 149 -4.19 -26.94 17.12
N SER A 150 -3.30 -27.63 17.85
CA SER A 150 -3.66 -28.15 19.18
C SER A 150 -4.07 -27.05 20.16
N GLU A 151 -5.05 -27.35 21.01
CA GLU A 151 -5.49 -26.44 22.08
C GLU A 151 -4.32 -25.99 22.96
N SER A 152 -3.39 -26.92 23.27
CA SER A 152 -2.21 -26.61 24.08
C SER A 152 -1.27 -25.61 23.40
N THR A 153 -1.05 -25.73 22.09
CA THR A 153 -0.26 -24.79 21.29
C THR A 153 -0.95 -23.44 21.23
N GLN A 154 -2.26 -23.42 20.95
CA GLN A 154 -3.03 -22.18 20.88
C GLN A 154 -3.02 -21.42 22.21
N ARG A 155 -3.23 -22.12 23.34
CA ARG A 155 -3.21 -21.51 24.68
C ARG A 155 -1.84 -20.93 25.00
N LEU A 156 -0.76 -21.63 24.65
CA LEU A 156 0.61 -21.16 24.82
C LEU A 156 0.89 -19.90 23.97
N CYS A 157 0.55 -19.93 22.68
CA CYS A 157 0.70 -18.78 21.78
C CYS A 157 -0.04 -17.55 22.33
N ILE A 158 -1.30 -17.71 22.74
CA ILE A 158 -2.11 -16.61 23.28
C ILE A 158 -1.49 -16.03 24.55
N ALA A 159 -1.10 -16.87 25.51
CA ALA A 159 -0.53 -16.42 26.78
C ALA A 159 0.79 -15.66 26.61
N LEU A 160 1.65 -16.10 25.67
CA LEU A 160 2.91 -15.45 25.35
C LEU A 160 2.70 -14.14 24.58
N LEU A 161 1.83 -14.13 23.57
CA LEU A 161 1.58 -12.94 22.73
C LEU A 161 0.79 -11.84 23.46
N ARG A 162 0.03 -12.17 24.51
CA ARG A 162 -0.63 -11.19 25.40
C ARG A 162 0.29 -10.58 26.46
N SER A 163 1.57 -10.95 26.51
CA SER A 163 2.50 -10.43 27.53
C SER A 163 2.58 -8.89 27.45
N PRO A 164 2.27 -8.15 28.53
CA PRO A 164 2.29 -6.68 28.53
C PRO A 164 3.70 -6.08 28.55
N ALA A 165 4.73 -6.88 28.84
CA ALA A 165 6.11 -6.45 28.77
C ALA A 165 6.74 -6.96 27.46
N PRO A 166 7.43 -6.11 26.68
CA PRO A 166 8.38 -6.60 25.69
C PRO A 166 9.44 -7.37 26.46
N LEU A 167 9.38 -8.69 26.38
CA LEU A 167 10.37 -9.55 26.98
C LEU A 167 11.59 -9.45 26.08
N ALA A 168 12.45 -8.46 26.29
CA ALA A 168 13.67 -8.24 25.50
C ALA A 168 14.65 -9.45 25.48
N LEU A 169 14.35 -10.52 26.23
CA LEU A 169 15.05 -11.81 26.23
C LEU A 169 14.32 -12.90 25.41
N MET A 170 13.13 -12.61 24.86
CA MET A 170 12.24 -13.55 24.17
C MET A 170 11.81 -13.04 22.79
N ASP A 171 12.46 -12.04 22.20
CA ASP A 171 12.06 -11.51 20.90
C ASP A 171 12.00 -12.61 19.82
N LEU A 172 13.02 -13.47 19.76
CA LEU A 172 13.05 -14.62 18.84
C LEU A 172 11.96 -15.67 19.15
N GLU A 173 11.70 -15.97 20.42
CA GLU A 173 10.68 -16.94 20.82
C GLU A 173 9.27 -16.37 20.55
N THR A 174 9.08 -15.08 20.79
CA THR A 174 7.82 -14.35 20.57
C THR A 174 7.51 -14.26 19.08
N ASP A 175 8.51 -13.97 18.25
CA ASP A 175 8.36 -13.98 16.80
C ASP A 175 8.05 -15.39 16.28
N HIS A 176 8.68 -16.43 16.84
CA HIS A 176 8.34 -17.82 16.51
C HIS A 176 6.87 -18.16 16.82
N PHE A 177 6.39 -17.84 18.01
CA PHE A 177 4.99 -18.08 18.37
C PHE A 177 4.02 -17.18 17.60
N ARG A 178 4.42 -15.97 17.23
CA ARG A 178 3.65 -15.11 16.32
C ARG A 178 3.50 -15.78 14.96
N ASN A 179 4.57 -16.34 14.41
CA ASN A 179 4.53 -17.06 13.13
C ASN A 179 3.63 -18.29 13.21
N ILE A 180 3.75 -19.11 14.26
CA ILE A 180 2.83 -20.25 14.49
C ILE A 180 1.38 -19.78 14.55
N TRP A 181 1.11 -18.73 15.33
CA TRP A 181 -0.23 -18.17 15.46
C TRP A 181 -0.77 -17.71 14.10
N GLN A 182 0.00 -16.93 13.34
CA GLN A 182 -0.39 -16.46 12.02
C GLN A 182 -0.64 -17.62 11.05
N SER A 183 0.24 -18.62 10.99
CA SER A 183 0.05 -19.82 10.16
C SER A 183 -1.23 -20.57 10.54
N HIS A 184 -1.50 -20.73 11.84
CA HIS A 184 -2.75 -21.33 12.31
C HIS A 184 -3.98 -20.50 11.91
N ARG A 185 -3.96 -19.18 12.11
CA ARG A 185 -5.08 -18.29 11.71
C ARG A 185 -5.37 -18.39 10.22
N ARG A 186 -4.34 -18.45 9.38
CA ARG A 186 -4.50 -18.66 7.93
C ARG A 186 -5.07 -20.02 7.58
N ALA A 187 -4.77 -21.06 8.37
CA ALA A 187 -5.38 -22.39 8.17
C ALA A 187 -6.84 -22.45 8.62
N VAL A 188 -7.24 -21.65 9.62
CA VAL A 188 -8.62 -21.57 10.12
C VAL A 188 -9.51 -20.71 9.22
N GLU A 189 -8.97 -19.60 8.69
CA GLU A 189 -9.69 -18.70 7.77
C GLU A 189 -8.95 -18.62 6.42
N PRO A 190 -8.89 -19.71 5.63
CA PRO A 190 -8.11 -19.78 4.40
C PRO A 190 -8.63 -18.81 3.33
N ASP A 191 -9.95 -18.64 3.22
CA ASP A 191 -10.56 -17.75 2.22
C ASP A 191 -10.18 -16.29 2.49
N LYS A 192 -10.29 -15.83 3.74
CA LYS A 192 -9.89 -14.47 4.14
C LYS A 192 -8.39 -14.23 3.93
N ALA A 193 -7.56 -15.22 4.22
CA ALA A 193 -6.13 -15.15 3.98
C ALA A 193 -5.81 -15.04 2.47
N ALA A 194 -6.49 -15.84 1.64
CA ALA A 194 -6.34 -15.80 0.20
C ALA A 194 -6.80 -14.46 -0.39
N ASP A 195 -7.93 -13.91 0.08
CA ASP A 195 -8.43 -12.60 -0.36
C ASP A 195 -7.44 -11.47 -0.03
N ILE A 196 -6.82 -11.50 1.15
CA ILE A 196 -5.78 -10.53 1.53
C ILE A 196 -4.56 -10.66 0.62
N ASP A 197 -4.07 -11.87 0.37
CA ASP A 197 -2.89 -12.11 -0.45
C ASP A 197 -3.11 -11.68 -1.90
N ILE A 198 -4.25 -12.06 -2.49
CA ILE A 198 -4.65 -11.66 -3.84
C ILE A 198 -4.77 -10.13 -3.88
N GLY A 199 -5.49 -9.53 -2.92
CA GLY A 199 -5.67 -8.08 -2.85
C GLY A 199 -4.34 -7.32 -2.76
N ARG A 200 -3.41 -7.78 -1.92
CA ARG A 200 -2.06 -7.21 -1.81
C ARG A 200 -1.25 -7.38 -3.09
N SER A 201 -1.33 -8.54 -3.73
CA SER A 201 -0.67 -8.81 -5.01
C SER A 201 -1.14 -7.83 -6.10
N VAL A 202 -2.46 -7.64 -6.23
CA VAL A 202 -3.02 -6.68 -7.20
C VAL A 202 -2.63 -5.24 -6.86
N LEU A 203 -2.64 -4.87 -5.58
CA LEU A 203 -2.22 -3.54 -5.11
C LEU A 203 -0.76 -3.24 -5.43
N GLU A 204 0.13 -4.21 -5.24
CA GLU A 204 1.54 -4.10 -5.56
C GLU A 204 1.74 -3.84 -7.06
N LYS A 205 1.08 -4.62 -7.92
CA LYS A 205 1.10 -4.44 -9.38
C LYS A 205 0.52 -3.07 -9.78
N ALA A 206 -0.58 -2.64 -9.17
CA ALA A 206 -1.18 -1.34 -9.44
C ALA A 206 -0.27 -0.18 -9.04
N ASN A 207 0.42 -0.28 -7.90
CA ASN A 207 1.41 0.70 -7.46
C ASN A 207 2.61 0.80 -8.42
N ARG A 208 3.08 -0.32 -8.99
CA ARG A 208 4.11 -0.29 -10.04
C ARG A 208 3.62 0.48 -11.28
N GLY A 209 2.40 0.18 -11.74
CA GLY A 209 1.80 0.89 -12.87
C GLY A 209 1.66 2.39 -12.61
N MET A 210 1.22 2.76 -11.39
CA MET A 210 1.13 4.16 -10.96
C MET A 210 2.50 4.84 -10.91
N ALA A 211 3.53 4.16 -10.40
CA ALA A 211 4.90 4.69 -10.37
C ALA A 211 5.44 4.99 -11.78
N HIS A 212 5.15 4.13 -12.76
CA HIS A 212 5.48 4.40 -14.16
C HIS A 212 4.74 5.63 -14.69
N LEU A 213 3.44 5.79 -14.39
CA LEU A 213 2.67 6.98 -14.79
C LEU A 213 3.27 8.27 -14.21
N ILE A 214 3.60 8.27 -12.92
CA ILE A 214 4.24 9.42 -12.26
C ILE A 214 5.61 9.72 -12.88
N GLY A 215 6.37 8.70 -13.27
CA GLY A 215 7.64 8.88 -13.99
C GLY A 215 7.45 9.47 -15.41
N ILE A 216 6.42 9.03 -16.14
CA ILE A 216 6.11 9.56 -17.48
C ILE A 216 5.56 10.99 -17.37
N HIS A 217 4.74 11.27 -16.36
CA HIS A 217 4.17 12.59 -16.09
C HIS A 217 5.23 13.70 -16.07
N GLY A 218 6.36 13.49 -15.38
CA GLY A 218 7.44 14.49 -15.32
C GLY A 218 7.96 14.88 -16.70
N ARG A 219 8.07 13.91 -17.63
CA ARG A 219 8.49 14.15 -19.01
C ARG A 219 7.41 14.82 -19.85
N VAL A 220 6.15 14.43 -19.66
CA VAL A 220 5.01 15.00 -20.40
C VAL A 220 4.79 16.45 -20.00
N THR A 221 4.87 16.77 -18.70
CA THR A 221 4.55 18.11 -18.21
C THR A 221 5.73 19.05 -18.20
N GLY A 222 6.95 18.55 -17.99
CA GLY A 222 8.12 19.40 -17.74
C GLY A 222 8.00 20.22 -16.44
N TRP A 223 7.03 19.90 -15.58
CA TRP A 223 6.87 20.57 -14.30
C TRP A 223 7.94 20.11 -13.32
N THR A 224 8.41 21.05 -12.52
CA THR A 224 9.37 20.76 -11.44
C THR A 224 8.69 20.03 -10.29
N ALA A 225 9.48 19.30 -9.51
CA ALA A 225 9.04 18.64 -8.30
C ALA A 225 8.32 19.62 -7.34
N ASP A 226 8.87 20.83 -7.15
CA ASP A 226 8.26 21.88 -6.32
C ASP A 226 6.86 22.28 -6.82
N LYS A 227 6.66 22.45 -8.13
CA LYS A 227 5.37 22.83 -8.69
C LYS A 227 4.34 21.70 -8.54
N VAL A 228 4.76 20.45 -8.81
CA VAL A 228 3.93 19.26 -8.57
C VAL A 228 3.51 19.18 -7.10
N LEU A 229 4.46 19.31 -6.17
CA LEU A 229 4.18 19.28 -4.74
C LEU A 229 3.22 20.39 -4.32
N ALA A 230 3.44 21.63 -4.78
CA ALA A 230 2.57 22.75 -4.47
C ALA A 230 1.14 22.54 -4.99
N THR A 231 1.00 21.98 -6.19
CA THR A 231 -0.31 21.65 -6.78
C THR A 231 -1.05 20.59 -5.98
N ILE A 232 -0.39 19.48 -5.63
CA ILE A 232 -0.99 18.42 -4.81
C ILE A 232 -1.40 18.98 -3.45
N LEU A 233 -0.55 19.80 -2.83
CA LEU A 233 -0.84 20.41 -1.53
C LEU A 233 -2.01 21.39 -1.54
N LYS A 234 -2.26 22.06 -2.68
CA LYS A 234 -3.41 22.96 -2.88
C LYS A 234 -4.68 22.19 -3.30
N CYS A 235 -4.59 20.90 -3.61
CA CYS A 235 -5.74 20.08 -3.97
C CYS A 235 -6.68 19.91 -2.75
N PRO A 236 -7.99 20.18 -2.88
CA PRO A 236 -8.94 20.04 -1.77
C PRO A 236 -9.27 18.59 -1.43
N ASP A 237 -8.99 17.63 -2.32
CA ASP A 237 -9.28 16.22 -2.09
C ASP A 237 -8.29 15.60 -1.09
N PRO A 238 -8.75 15.05 0.04
CA PRO A 238 -7.87 14.41 1.04
C PRO A 238 -7.06 13.24 0.46
N SER A 239 -7.57 12.54 -0.54
CA SER A 239 -6.88 11.43 -1.19
C SER A 239 -5.61 11.92 -1.91
N ALA A 240 -5.62 13.13 -2.47
CA ALA A 240 -4.43 13.70 -3.09
C ALA A 240 -3.26 13.80 -2.11
N GLN A 241 -3.55 14.14 -0.84
CA GLN A 241 -2.53 14.21 0.21
C GLN A 241 -1.95 12.83 0.55
N SER A 242 -2.81 11.80 0.63
CA SER A 242 -2.35 10.42 0.82
C SER A 242 -1.48 9.92 -0.35
N GLY A 243 -1.70 10.44 -1.55
CA GLY A 243 -0.92 10.11 -2.74
C GLY A 243 0.47 10.72 -2.81
N LEU A 244 0.84 11.66 -1.92
CA LEU A 244 2.15 12.32 -1.92
C LEU A 244 3.32 11.32 -1.82
N VAL A 245 3.11 10.20 -1.14
CA VAL A 245 4.12 9.13 -0.98
C VAL A 245 4.51 8.52 -2.33
N ALA A 246 3.56 8.40 -3.27
CA ALA A 246 3.83 7.83 -4.60
C ALA A 246 4.74 8.74 -5.45
N PHE A 247 4.78 10.04 -5.15
CA PHE A 247 5.69 11.01 -5.78
C PHE A 247 7.06 11.10 -5.10
N GLN A 248 7.31 10.28 -4.07
CA GLN A 248 8.57 10.20 -3.33
C GLN A 248 8.98 11.50 -2.64
N PHE A 249 8.01 12.38 -2.31
CA PHE A 249 8.29 13.56 -1.50
C PHE A 249 8.58 13.16 -0.06
N SER A 250 9.66 13.70 0.50
CA SER A 250 9.98 13.45 1.90
C SER A 250 9.04 14.25 2.83
N PRO A 251 8.86 13.83 4.09
CA PRO A 251 8.12 14.63 5.08
C PRO A 251 8.67 16.05 5.25
N ARG A 252 9.98 16.22 5.02
CA ARG A 252 10.65 17.52 5.06
C ARG A 252 10.20 18.41 3.90
N ASP A 253 10.20 17.89 2.67
CA ASP A 253 9.78 18.65 1.49
C ASP A 253 8.34 19.14 1.64
N ILE A 254 7.46 18.25 2.13
CA ILE A 254 6.05 18.55 2.40
C ILE A 254 5.93 19.69 3.44
N ALA A 255 6.67 19.60 4.56
CA ALA A 255 6.63 20.62 5.61
C ALA A 255 7.15 21.98 5.12
N GLU A 256 8.26 21.98 4.37
CA GLU A 256 8.84 23.19 3.79
C GLU A 256 7.90 23.84 2.77
N MET A 257 7.28 23.05 1.87
CA MET A 257 6.35 23.58 0.89
C MET A 257 5.06 24.11 1.53
N ARG A 258 4.50 23.42 2.54
CA ARG A 258 3.35 23.94 3.31
C ARG A 258 3.64 25.32 3.90
N LYS A 259 4.85 25.51 4.45
CA LYS A 259 5.29 26.81 4.96
C LYS A 259 5.38 27.87 3.85
N ARG A 260 5.89 27.52 2.66
CA ARG A 260 5.94 28.44 1.50
C ARG A 260 4.53 28.84 1.02
N ILE A 261 3.59 27.88 0.96
CA ILE A 261 2.19 28.13 0.59
C ILE A 261 1.53 29.10 1.58
N GLN A 262 1.70 28.88 2.89
CA GLN A 262 1.17 29.77 3.94
C GLN A 262 1.73 31.19 3.85
N GLN A 263 2.95 31.35 3.34
CA GLN A 263 3.60 32.65 3.16
C GLN A 263 3.27 33.32 1.81
N GLY A 264 2.47 32.69 0.95
CA GLY A 264 2.17 33.20 -0.39
C GLY A 264 3.37 33.13 -1.36
N ARG A 265 4.30 32.20 -1.14
CA ARG A 265 5.59 32.08 -1.88
C ARG A 265 5.71 30.79 -2.69
N ALA A 266 4.61 30.10 -2.95
CA ALA A 266 4.56 28.79 -3.60
C ALA A 266 3.76 28.78 -4.90
#